data_AF-A0A1B2EB37-F1
#
_entry.id   AF-A0A1B2EB37-F1
#
_cell.length_a   1.000
_cell.length_b   1.000
_cell.length_c   1.000
_cell.angle_alpha   90.00
_cell.angle_beta   90.00
_cell.angle_gamma   90.00
#
_symmetry.space_group_name_H-M   'P 1'
#
loop_
_entity.id
_entity.type
_entity.pdbx_description
1 polymer ?
#
loop_
_entity_poly.entity_id
_entity_poly.type
_entity_poly.pdbx_seq_one_letter_code
_entity_poly.pdbx_strand_id
1 'polypeptide(L)'
;MTISEAQLRTLRLLDQQAAHRVYRSQRADDYTWTHEDSRIALTPTLHRLFSSGYAMLSPGNRNVAILTEKGREVVAVRGGC
;
A
#
# COMPACT_ATOMS: atom_id res chain seq x y z
N MET A 1 -3.72 13.66 -11.30
CA MET A 1 -4.34 12.95 -10.16
C MET A 1 -3.74 13.50 -8.88
N THR A 2 -4.57 13.98 -7.95
CA THR A 2 -4.09 14.49 -6.65
C THR A 2 -4.18 13.35 -5.64
N ILE A 3 -3.05 12.97 -5.03
CA ILE A 3 -3.03 11.99 -3.95
C ILE A 3 -3.74 12.56 -2.72
N SER A 4 -4.71 11.82 -2.19
CA SER A 4 -5.41 12.17 -0.96
C SER A 4 -4.52 11.93 0.27
N GLU A 5 -4.86 12.54 1.40
CA GLU A 5 -4.12 12.37 2.65
C GLU A 5 -4.13 10.90 3.12
N ALA A 6 -5.25 10.20 2.96
CA ALA A 6 -5.34 8.77 3.24
C ALA A 6 -4.39 7.93 2.35
N GLN A 7 -4.28 8.27 1.06
CA GLN A 7 -3.35 7.63 0.13
C GLN A 7 -1.90 7.92 0.49
N LEU A 8 -1.58 9.18 0.84
CA LEU A 8 -0.23 9.56 1.26
C LEU A 8 0.16 8.85 2.56
N ARG A 9 -0.76 8.73 3.52
CA ARG A 9 -0.53 7.97 4.75
C ARG A 9 -0.24 6.50 4.45
N THR A 10 -1.01 5.86 3.58
CA THR A 10 -0.73 4.48 3.15
C THR A 10 0.62 4.35 2.46
N LEU A 11 1.01 5.30 1.62
CA LEU A 11 2.34 5.30 0.99
C LEU A 11 3.47 5.42 2.02
N ARG A 12 3.32 6.29 3.03
CA ARG A 12 4.29 6.43 4.13
C ARG A 12 4.43 5.15 4.96
N LEU A 13 3.32 4.44 5.22
CA LEU A 13 3.36 3.13 5.87
C LEU A 13 4.17 2.14 5.02
N LEU A 14 3.87 2.05 3.71
CA LEU A 14 4.59 1.17 2.79
C LEU A 14 6.10 1.50 2.65
N ASP A 15 6.49 2.75 2.92
CA ASP A 15 7.89 3.18 2.93
C ASP A 15 8.63 2.66 4.17
N GLN A 16 7.95 2.63 5.30
CA GLN A 16 8.48 2.08 6.56
C GLN A 16 8.55 0.56 6.52
N GLN A 17 7.48 -0.10 6.06
CA GLN A 17 7.41 -1.55 5.97
C GLN A 17 6.39 -1.99 4.92
N ALA A 18 6.64 -3.15 4.30
CA ALA A 18 5.72 -3.71 3.34
C ALA A 18 4.36 -4.06 3.98
N ALA A 19 3.27 -3.84 3.25
CA ALA A 19 1.96 -4.34 3.68
C ALA A 19 1.78 -5.79 3.24
N HIS A 20 1.10 -6.57 4.07
CA HIS A 20 0.87 -7.99 3.86
C HIS A 20 -0.61 -8.26 3.60
N ARG A 21 -0.88 -9.17 2.66
CA ARG A 21 -2.23 -9.64 2.37
C ARG A 21 -2.57 -10.79 3.30
N VAL A 22 -3.64 -10.63 4.06
CA VAL A 22 -4.18 -11.65 4.98
C VAL A 22 -5.54 -12.09 4.47
N TYR A 23 -5.69 -13.38 4.18
CA TYR A 23 -6.95 -13.97 3.77
C TYR A 23 -7.80 -14.28 5.01
N ARG A 24 -9.07 -13.87 4.98
CA ARG A 24 -10.02 -14.15 6.07
C ARG A 24 -10.77 -15.45 5.87
N SER A 25 -10.78 -15.97 4.64
CA SER A 25 -11.33 -17.28 4.29
C SER A 25 -10.54 -17.90 3.12
N GLN A 26 -10.96 -19.09 2.68
CA GLN A 26 -10.40 -19.74 1.50
C GLN A 26 -10.82 -19.07 0.17
N ARG A 27 -11.66 -18.03 0.21
CA ARG A 27 -12.07 -17.31 -0.99
C ARG A 27 -10.95 -16.36 -1.44
N ALA A 28 -10.60 -16.42 -2.72
CA ALA A 28 -9.50 -15.65 -3.30
C ALA A 28 -9.67 -14.13 -3.16
N ASP A 29 -10.92 -13.65 -3.09
CA ASP A 29 -11.25 -12.22 -2.99
C ASP A 29 -11.49 -11.74 -1.55
N ASP A 30 -11.52 -12.67 -0.59
CA ASP A 30 -11.78 -12.36 0.82
C ASP A 30 -10.46 -12.17 1.57
N TYR A 31 -9.83 -11.03 1.30
CA TYR A 31 -8.57 -10.64 1.94
C TYR A 31 -8.58 -9.19 2.39
N THR A 32 -7.73 -8.93 3.38
CA THR A 32 -7.40 -7.59 3.82
C THR A 32 -5.91 -7.34 3.74
N TRP A 33 -5.54 -6.13 3.32
CA TRP A 33 -4.16 -5.67 3.46
C TRP A 33 -3.95 -5.09 4.85
N THR A 34 -2.98 -5.65 5.55
CA THR A 34 -2.58 -5.25 6.89
C THR A 34 -1.14 -4.77 6.86
N HIS A 35 -0.85 -3.78 7.68
CA HIS A 35 0.51 -3.32 7.97
C HIS A 35 0.67 -3.43 9.49
N GLU A 36 1.83 -3.85 10.00
CA GLU A 36 2.02 -4.17 11.42
C GLU A 36 1.60 -3.00 12.33
N ASP A 37 1.90 -1.77 11.91
CA ASP A 37 1.58 -0.54 12.65
C ASP A 37 0.14 -0.01 12.42
N SER A 38 -0.69 -0.73 11.66
CA SER A 38 -1.99 -0.22 11.19
C SER A 38 -3.14 -1.12 11.63
N ARG A 39 -3.93 -0.63 12.60
CA ARG A 39 -5.29 -1.14 12.88
C ARG A 39 -6.31 -0.77 11.78
N ILE A 40 -5.87 -0.15 10.69
CA ILE A 40 -6.72 0.40 9.64
C ILE A 40 -6.72 -0.52 8.43
N ALA A 41 -7.89 -0.75 7.85
CA ALA A 41 -8.02 -1.50 6.60
C ALA A 41 -7.40 -0.70 5.45
N LEU A 42 -6.27 -1.19 4.92
CA LEU A 42 -5.55 -0.52 3.83
C LEU A 42 -6.06 -0.93 2.44
N THR A 43 -6.92 -1.96 2.35
CA THR A 43 -7.37 -2.58 1.10
C THR A 43 -7.88 -1.60 0.04
N PRO A 44 -8.90 -0.76 0.30
CA PRO A 44 -9.45 0.12 -0.74
C PRO A 44 -8.43 1.17 -1.20
N THR A 45 -7.56 1.62 -0.31
CA THR A 45 -6.51 2.59 -0.62
C THR A 45 -5.41 1.95 -1.46
N LEU A 46 -4.96 0.75 -1.10
CA LEU A 46 -3.94 -0.01 -1.83
C LEU A 46 -4.39 -0.37 -3.25
N HIS A 47 -5.64 -0.79 -3.44
CA HIS A 47 -6.16 -1.06 -4.80
C HIS A 47 -6.06 0.17 -5.70
N ARG A 48 -6.38 1.36 -5.20
CA ARG A 48 -6.20 2.60 -5.95
C ARG A 48 -4.73 2.91 -6.20
N LEU A 49 -3.85 2.68 -5.22
CA LEU A 49 -2.41 2.91 -5.38
C LEU A 49 -1.76 1.96 -6.38
N PHE A 50 -2.24 0.71 -6.47
CA PHE A 50 -1.84 -0.24 -7.51
C PHE A 50 -2.30 0.23 -8.88
N SER A 51 -3.59 0.59 -9.02
CA SER A 51 -4.13 1.08 -10.30
C SER A 51 -3.43 2.36 -10.78
N SER A 52 -2.97 3.21 -9.87
CA SER A 52 -2.27 4.46 -10.19
C SER A 52 -0.75 4.30 -10.33
N GLY A 53 -0.22 3.10 -10.11
CA GLY A 53 1.19 2.77 -10.23
C GLY A 53 2.09 3.38 -9.15
N TYR A 54 1.56 3.71 -7.97
CA TYR A 54 2.35 4.20 -6.84
C TYR A 54 2.82 3.07 -5.92
N ALA A 55 2.04 2.00 -5.83
CA ALA A 55 2.40 0.76 -5.15
C ALA A 55 2.34 -0.39 -6.14
N MET A 56 3.02 -1.49 -5.83
CA MET A 56 2.93 -2.73 -6.59
C MET A 56 3.06 -3.95 -5.69
N LEU A 57 2.71 -5.11 -6.23
CA LEU A 57 3.01 -6.38 -5.55
C LEU A 57 4.50 -6.70 -5.69
N SER A 58 5.07 -7.28 -4.64
CA SER A 58 6.47 -7.69 -4.65
C SER A 58 6.72 -8.75 -5.73
N PRO A 59 7.76 -8.61 -6.57
CA PRO A 59 8.12 -9.62 -7.55
C PRO A 59 8.58 -10.88 -6.81
N GLY A 60 7.76 -11.93 -6.87
CA GLY A 60 7.98 -13.20 -6.16
C GLY A 60 7.06 -13.44 -4.96
N ASN A 61 6.34 -12.42 -4.47
CA ASN A 61 5.33 -12.61 -3.43
C ASN A 61 4.12 -11.69 -3.63
N ARG A 62 3.05 -12.25 -4.20
CA ARG A 62 1.77 -11.53 -4.44
C ARG A 62 1.03 -11.15 -3.16
N ASN A 63 1.46 -11.65 -2.00
CA ASN A 63 0.89 -11.29 -0.69
C ASN A 63 1.66 -10.15 -0.02
N VAL A 64 2.61 -9.52 -0.71
CA VAL A 64 3.39 -8.41 -0.19
C VAL A 64 3.23 -7.23 -1.14
N ALA A 65 2.83 -6.08 -0.60
CA ALA A 65 2.71 -4.83 -1.31
C ALA A 65 3.88 -3.92 -0.92
N ILE A 66 4.54 -3.36 -1.93
CA ILE A 66 5.70 -2.49 -1.81
C ILE A 66 5.49 -1.19 -2.58
N LEU A 67 6.28 -0.17 -2.26
CA LEU A 67 6.34 1.05 -3.05
C LEU A 67 7.02 0.82 -4.40
N THR A 68 6.49 1.48 -5.41
CA THR A 68 7.21 1.74 -6.67
C THR A 68 8.15 2.93 -6.50
N GLU A 69 9.04 3.15 -7.46
CA GLU A 69 9.86 4.37 -7.54
C GLU A 69 9.00 5.64 -7.52
N LYS A 70 7.95 5.68 -8.34
CA LYS A 70 6.95 6.76 -8.35
C LYS A 70 6.29 7.00 -6.99
N GLY A 71 6.01 5.92 -6.25
CA GLY A 71 5.47 6.00 -4.90
C GLY A 71 6.44 6.62 -3.91
N ARG A 72 7.72 6.22 -3.97
CA ARG A 72 8.80 6.77 -3.15
C ARG A 72 9.02 8.26 -3.42
N GLU A 73 9.01 8.68 -4.66
CA GLU A 73 9.14 10.10 -5.02
C GLU A 73 8.03 10.95 -4.38
N VAL A 74 6.78 10.48 -4.41
CA VAL A 74 5.67 11.19 -3.76
C VAL A 74 5.87 11.28 -2.25
N VAL A 75 6.32 10.20 -1.61
CA VAL A 75 6.60 10.18 -0.18
C VAL A 75 7.73 11.16 0.15
N ALA A 76 8.80 11.20 -0.65
CA ALA A 76 9.91 12.13 -0.47
C ALA A 76 9.48 13.59 -0.63
N VAL A 77 8.75 13.92 -1.71
CA VAL A 77 8.30 15.29 -2.00
C VAL A 77 7.28 15.80 -0.98
N ARG A 78 6.42 14.93 -0.45
CA ARG A 78 5.37 15.30 0.52
C ARG A 78 5.71 14.94 1.97
N GLY A 79 6.87 14.36 2.22
CA GLY A 79 7.39 13.98 3.54
C GLY A 79 8.46 14.93 4.05
N GLY A 80 9.07 15.72 3.17
CA GLY A 80 10.00 16.79 3.53
C GLY A 80 9.28 18.07 3.96
N CYS A 81 9.18 18.27 5.27
CA CYS A 81 9.19 19.58 5.93
C CYS A 81 10.10 19.45 7.15
#